data_AF-A0A0R2DG40-F1
#
_entry.id   AF-A0A0R2DG40-F1
#
_cell.length_a   1.000
_cell.length_b   1.000
_cell.length_c   1.000
_cell.angle_alpha   90.00
_cell.angle_beta   90.00
_cell.angle_gamma   90.00
#
_symmetry.space_group_name_H-M   'P 1'
#
loop_
_entity.id
_entity.type
_entity.pdbx_description
1 polymer ?
#
loop_
_entity_poly.entity_id
_entity_poly.type
_entity_poly.pdbx_seq_one_letter_code
_entity_poly.pdbx_strand_id
1 'polypeptide(L)'
;MTQIDLQRRYLQCVTFMITKLKMYVQGFRDYYQHYQALPTGKAADAERQALAVNFQRSLMNFKKLIHRFQALEVPVQYQQQHKLLVSLYQTYVTSLTTLAAALTDQKETASVEALQQRCQQSLVQIRTGLTTAYQLKQAF
;
A
#
# COMPACT_ATOMS: atom_id res chain seq x y z
N MET A 1 -28.65 5.21 12.55
CA MET A 1 -27.58 6.06 11.95
C MET A 1 -28.19 6.79 10.77
N THR A 2 -28.05 8.11 10.68
CA THR A 2 -28.61 8.84 9.53
C THR A 2 -27.72 8.66 8.29
N GLN A 3 -28.25 8.89 7.09
CA GLN A 3 -27.44 8.85 5.86
C GLN A 3 -26.27 9.85 5.90
N ILE A 4 -26.48 11.02 6.50
CA ILE A 4 -25.47 12.07 6.67
C ILE A 4 -24.34 11.59 7.60
N ASP A 5 -24.70 10.91 8.70
CA ASP A 5 -23.71 10.35 9.64
C ASP A 5 -22.87 9.26 8.97
N LEU A 6 -23.51 8.37 8.21
CA LEU A 6 -22.84 7.31 7.46
C LEU A 6 -21.87 7.91 6.43
N GLN A 7 -22.30 8.93 5.68
CA GLN A 7 -21.45 9.63 4.72
C GLN A 7 -20.23 10.27 5.38
N ARG A 8 -20.43 11.00 6.49
CA ARG A 8 -19.32 11.65 7.20
C ARG A 8 -18.32 10.61 7.71
N ARG A 9 -18.80 9.53 8.33
CA ARG A 9 -17.96 8.44 8.85
C ARG A 9 -17.20 7.74 7.72
N TYR A 10 -17.86 7.47 6.61
CA TYR A 10 -17.23 6.86 5.45
C TYR A 10 -16.09 7.73 4.90
N LEU A 11 -16.32 9.03 4.70
CA LEU A 11 -15.28 9.95 4.22
C LEU A 11 -14.11 10.06 5.21
N GLN A 12 -14.36 10.05 6.52
CA GLN A 12 -13.31 9.98 7.53
C GLN A 12 -12.46 8.70 7.40
N CYS A 13 -13.10 7.55 7.14
CA CYS A 13 -12.38 6.31 6.86
C CYS A 13 -11.55 6.37 5.57
N VAL A 14 -12.07 7.00 4.51
CA VAL A 14 -11.31 7.23 3.27
C VAL A 14 -10.09 8.11 3.55
N THR A 15 -10.24 9.23 4.24
CA THR A 15 -9.12 10.11 4.64
C THR A 15 -8.09 9.36 5.48
N PHE A 16 -8.54 8.54 6.44
CA PHE A 16 -7.66 7.71 7.25
C PHE A 16 -6.85 6.73 6.38
N MET A 17 -7.50 6.07 5.41
CA MET A 17 -6.81 5.17 4.48
C MET A 17 -5.76 5.88 3.64
N ILE A 18 -6.04 7.10 3.16
CA ILE A 18 -5.07 7.92 2.43
C ILE A 18 -3.84 8.20 3.29
N THR A 19 -4.05 8.63 4.54
CA THR A 19 -2.95 8.88 5.48
C THR A 19 -2.13 7.61 5.74
N LYS A 20 -2.79 6.47 5.98
CA LYS A 20 -2.09 5.19 6.20
C LYS A 20 -1.34 4.72 4.97
N LEU A 21 -1.87 4.92 3.77
CA LEU A 21 -1.15 4.65 2.52
C LEU A 21 0.10 5.52 2.43
N LYS A 22 0.01 6.84 2.67
CA LYS A 22 1.18 7.74 2.62
C LYS A 22 2.28 7.29 3.58
N MET A 23 1.93 7.03 4.84
CA MET A 23 2.88 6.54 5.85
C MET A 23 3.51 5.21 5.41
N TYR A 24 2.70 4.28 4.88
CA TYR A 24 3.18 2.99 4.44
C TYR A 24 4.14 3.10 3.25
N VAL A 25 3.81 3.93 2.25
CA VAL A 25 4.66 4.19 1.08
C VAL A 25 6.00 4.78 1.49
N GLN A 26 6.00 5.75 2.42
CA GLN A 26 7.23 6.33 2.93
C GLN A 26 8.08 5.28 3.67
N GLY A 27 7.48 4.54 4.60
CA GLY A 27 8.19 3.48 5.33
C GLY A 27 8.74 2.39 4.41
N PHE A 28 8.04 2.06 3.32
CA PHE A 28 8.55 1.14 2.31
C PHE A 28 9.75 1.70 1.54
N ARG A 29 9.72 2.98 1.17
CA ARG A 29 10.85 3.65 0.51
C ARG A 29 12.09 3.62 1.39
N ASP A 30 11.93 3.96 2.66
CA ASP A 30 13.04 3.99 3.63
C ASP A 30 13.61 2.58 3.84
N TYR A 31 12.74 1.58 4.00
CA TYR A 31 13.12 0.16 4.04
C TYR A 31 13.94 -0.24 2.81
N TYR A 32 13.45 0.10 1.61
CA TYR A 32 14.08 -0.33 0.37
C TYR A 32 15.46 0.31 0.17
N GLN A 33 15.58 1.60 0.49
CA GLN A 33 16.86 2.31 0.45
C GLN A 33 17.87 1.72 1.43
N HIS A 34 17.43 1.42 2.66
CA HIS A 34 18.29 0.77 3.66
C HIS A 34 18.71 -0.62 3.21
N TYR A 35 17.78 -1.42 2.66
CA TYR A 35 18.06 -2.76 2.14
C TYR A 35 19.12 -2.75 1.03
N GLN A 36 19.06 -1.80 0.11
CA GLN A 36 20.04 -1.66 -0.98
C GLN A 36 21.41 -1.14 -0.53
N ALA A 37 21.46 -0.33 0.52
CA ALA A 37 22.71 0.24 1.03
C ALA A 37 23.55 -0.78 1.81
N LEU A 38 22.97 -1.90 2.23
CA LEU A 38 23.68 -2.91 3.00
C LEU A 38 24.77 -3.60 2.16
N PRO A 39 26.02 -3.70 2.66
CA PRO A 39 27.11 -4.35 1.95
C PRO A 39 26.87 -5.85 1.77
N THR A 40 27.69 -6.52 0.97
CA THR A 40 27.66 -7.98 0.85
C THR A 40 28.43 -8.63 2.01
N GLY A 41 27.90 -9.74 2.55
CA GLY A 41 28.56 -10.50 3.62
C GLY A 41 27.61 -10.95 4.73
N LYS A 42 28.05 -11.96 5.51
CA LYS A 42 27.20 -12.69 6.47
C LYS A 42 26.49 -11.82 7.51
N ALA A 43 27.15 -10.77 8.02
CA ALA A 43 26.53 -9.85 8.98
C ALA A 43 25.41 -9.01 8.33
N ALA A 44 25.62 -8.55 7.11
CA ALA A 44 24.62 -7.82 6.33
C ALA A 44 23.47 -8.72 5.86
N ASP A 45 23.70 -10.02 5.66
CA ASP A 45 22.65 -10.98 5.33
C ASP A 45 21.66 -11.18 6.50
N ALA A 46 22.18 -11.27 7.73
CA ALA A 46 21.34 -11.33 8.93
C ALA A 46 20.50 -10.05 9.11
N GLU A 47 21.09 -8.89 8.82
CA GLU A 47 20.37 -7.61 8.86
C GLU A 47 19.31 -7.52 7.75
N ARG A 48 19.63 -7.91 6.51
CA ARG A 48 18.66 -8.02 5.40
C ARG A 48 17.48 -8.91 5.77
N GLN A 49 17.74 -10.05 6.41
CA GLN A 49 16.69 -10.96 6.85
C GLN A 49 15.80 -10.34 7.93
N ALA A 50 16.39 -9.67 8.93
CA ALA A 50 15.64 -8.97 9.97
C ALA A 50 14.74 -7.85 9.39
N LEU A 51 15.28 -7.06 8.45
CA LEU A 51 14.54 -6.03 7.73
C LEU A 51 13.37 -6.64 6.95
N ALA A 52 13.60 -7.75 6.23
CA ALA A 52 12.56 -8.43 5.46
C ALA A 52 11.41 -8.90 6.36
N VAL A 53 11.70 -9.48 7.54
CA VAL A 53 10.65 -9.89 8.51
C VAL A 53 9.86 -8.68 9.01
N ASN A 54 10.51 -7.58 9.34
CA ASN A 54 9.85 -6.35 9.78
C ASN A 54 8.95 -5.76 8.69
N PHE A 55 9.40 -5.79 7.45
CA PHE A 55 8.60 -5.37 6.30
C PHE A 55 7.40 -6.28 6.08
N GLN A 56 7.58 -7.60 6.13
CA GLN A 56 6.48 -8.57 6.02
C GLN A 56 5.40 -8.36 7.09
N ARG A 57 5.80 -8.07 8.33
CA ARG A 57 4.87 -7.74 9.43
C ARG A 57 4.08 -6.47 9.12
N SER A 58 4.75 -5.42 8.65
CA SER A 58 4.10 -4.16 8.25
C SER A 58 3.12 -4.36 7.09
N LEU A 59 3.51 -5.14 6.07
CA LEU A 59 2.67 -5.50 4.94
C LEU A 59 1.42 -6.27 5.38
N MET A 60 1.57 -7.22 6.32
CA MET A 60 0.43 -7.96 6.87
C MET A 60 -0.53 -7.05 7.64
N ASN A 61 -0.01 -6.07 8.40
CA ASN A 61 -0.86 -5.08 9.07
C ASN A 61 -1.62 -4.22 8.07
N PHE A 62 -0.97 -3.81 6.97
CA PHE A 62 -1.63 -3.04 5.92
C PHE A 62 -2.69 -3.86 5.17
N LYS A 63 -2.43 -5.15 4.88
CA LYS A 63 -3.43 -6.11 4.36
C LYS A 63 -4.68 -6.17 5.25
N LYS A 64 -4.49 -6.34 6.56
CA LYS A 64 -5.60 -6.36 7.54
C LYS A 64 -6.40 -5.05 7.52
N LEU A 65 -5.71 -3.92 7.38
CA LEU A 65 -6.37 -2.62 7.28
C LEU A 65 -7.23 -2.52 6.01
N ILE A 66 -6.74 -2.97 4.85
CA ILE A 66 -7.50 -2.99 3.60
C ILE A 66 -8.73 -3.90 3.73
N HIS A 67 -8.60 -5.07 4.36
CA HIS A 67 -9.74 -5.96 4.61
C HIS A 67 -10.81 -5.27 5.48
N ARG A 68 -10.40 -4.55 6.52
CA ARG A 68 -11.33 -3.76 7.35
C ARG A 68 -12.00 -2.65 6.55
N PHE A 69 -11.24 -1.98 5.68
CA PHE A 69 -11.75 -0.95 4.79
C PHE A 69 -12.79 -1.52 3.80
N GLN A 70 -12.50 -2.68 3.21
CA GLN A 70 -13.44 -3.37 2.31
C GLN A 70 -14.79 -3.66 2.97
N ALA A 71 -14.78 -4.05 4.26
CA ALA A 71 -15.98 -4.39 5.02
C ALA A 71 -16.75 -3.19 5.59
N LEU A 72 -16.35 -1.96 5.28
CA LEU A 72 -17.08 -0.77 5.74
C LEU A 72 -18.49 -0.71 5.13
N GLU A 73 -19.42 -0.18 5.91
CA GLU A 73 -20.70 0.27 5.39
C GLU A 73 -20.47 1.51 4.51
N VAL A 74 -21.01 1.49 3.30
CA VAL A 74 -20.74 2.51 2.28
C VAL A 74 -22.05 3.19 1.86
N PRO A 75 -22.13 4.53 1.89
CA PRO A 75 -23.25 5.26 1.30
C PRO A 75 -23.45 4.87 -0.16
N VAL A 76 -24.71 4.74 -0.60
CA VAL A 76 -25.07 4.32 -1.97
C VAL A 76 -24.29 5.07 -3.05
N GLN A 77 -24.16 6.39 -2.90
CA GLN A 77 -23.47 7.26 -3.85
C GLN A 77 -21.95 7.01 -3.99
N TYR A 78 -21.32 6.26 -3.07
CA TYR A 78 -19.89 5.94 -3.08
C TYR A 78 -19.59 4.45 -3.32
N GLN A 79 -20.59 3.60 -3.55
CA GLN A 79 -20.36 2.16 -3.65
C GLN A 79 -19.41 1.77 -4.79
N GLN A 80 -19.52 2.40 -5.96
CA GLN A 80 -18.63 2.10 -7.09
C GLN A 80 -17.20 2.58 -6.81
N GLN A 81 -17.07 3.77 -6.26
CA GLN A 81 -15.80 4.38 -5.88
C GLN A 81 -15.09 3.55 -4.81
N HIS A 82 -15.82 3.03 -3.83
CA HIS A 82 -15.30 2.13 -2.80
C HIS A 82 -14.76 0.84 -3.39
N LYS A 83 -15.54 0.17 -4.25
CA LYS A 83 -15.13 -1.07 -4.92
C LYS A 83 -13.86 -0.86 -5.73
N LEU A 84 -13.78 0.23 -6.49
CA LEU A 84 -12.59 0.60 -7.24
C LEU A 84 -11.38 0.81 -6.31
N LEU A 85 -11.52 1.63 -5.27
CA LEU A 85 -10.42 1.88 -4.33
C LEU A 85 -9.93 0.61 -3.64
N VAL A 86 -10.83 -0.25 -3.18
CA VAL A 86 -10.49 -1.54 -2.56
C VAL A 86 -9.68 -2.39 -3.53
N SER A 87 -10.14 -2.51 -4.79
CA SER A 87 -9.41 -3.26 -5.82
C SER A 87 -8.01 -2.70 -6.05
N LEU A 88 -7.87 -1.37 -6.15
CA LEU A 88 -6.58 -0.73 -6.34
C LEU A 88 -5.62 -0.98 -5.16
N TYR A 89 -6.12 -0.91 -3.92
CA TYR A 89 -5.34 -1.26 -2.73
C TYR A 89 -4.89 -2.73 -2.73
N GLN A 90 -5.77 -3.64 -3.12
CA GLN A 90 -5.46 -5.08 -3.23
C GLN A 90 -4.38 -5.34 -4.29
N THR A 91 -4.47 -4.69 -5.45
CA THR A 91 -3.46 -4.78 -6.52
C THR A 91 -2.10 -4.26 -6.05
N TYR A 92 -2.09 -3.11 -5.37
CA TYR A 92 -0.85 -2.54 -4.82
C TYR A 92 -0.18 -3.48 -3.82
N VAL A 93 -0.96 -4.02 -2.88
CA VAL A 93 -0.45 -4.94 -1.86
C VAL A 93 -0.01 -6.30 -2.42
N THR A 94 -0.68 -6.79 -3.46
CA THR A 94 -0.23 -7.98 -4.19
C THR A 94 1.12 -7.72 -4.83
N SER A 95 1.28 -6.58 -5.50
CA SER A 95 2.56 -6.18 -6.13
C SER A 95 3.68 -6.05 -5.09
N LEU A 96 3.41 -5.45 -3.94
CA LEU A 96 4.36 -5.37 -2.83
C LEU A 96 4.72 -6.73 -2.24
N THR A 97 3.77 -7.66 -2.16
CA THR A 97 4.02 -9.02 -1.68
C THR A 97 4.99 -9.74 -2.61
N THR A 98 4.79 -9.62 -3.92
CA THR A 98 5.69 -10.20 -4.92
C THR A 98 7.08 -9.57 -4.86
N LEU A 99 7.16 -8.25 -4.69
CA LEU A 99 8.43 -7.54 -4.53
C LEU A 99 9.16 -7.95 -3.24
N ALA A 100 8.44 -8.10 -2.11
CA ALA A 100 9.01 -8.57 -0.85
C ALA A 100 9.63 -9.97 -0.99
N ALA A 101 8.91 -10.87 -1.65
CA ALA A 101 9.39 -12.23 -1.92
C ALA A 101 10.63 -12.21 -2.82
N ALA A 102 10.61 -11.43 -3.90
CA ALA A 102 11.75 -11.32 -4.82
C ALA A 102 13.02 -10.78 -4.14
N LEU A 103 12.87 -9.83 -3.20
CA LEU A 103 13.98 -9.31 -2.41
C LEU A 103 14.56 -10.37 -1.46
N THR A 104 13.69 -11.19 -0.85
CA THR A 104 14.09 -12.25 0.09
C THR A 104 14.78 -13.40 -0.63
N ASP A 105 14.30 -13.74 -1.83
CA ASP A 105 14.81 -14.84 -2.67
C ASP A 105 16.09 -14.45 -3.46
N GLN A 106 16.65 -13.25 -3.22
CA GLN A 106 17.81 -12.71 -3.97
C GLN A 106 17.66 -12.80 -5.49
N LYS A 107 16.45 -12.55 -6.03
CA LYS A 107 16.22 -12.59 -7.48
C LYS A 107 17.00 -11.47 -8.20
N GLU A 108 17.28 -11.70 -9.49
CA GLU A 108 18.00 -10.75 -10.35
C GLU A 108 17.45 -9.32 -10.30
N THR A 109 18.36 -8.35 -10.33
CA THR A 109 18.07 -6.91 -10.21
C THR A 109 17.01 -6.42 -11.20
N ALA A 110 17.05 -6.90 -12.46
CA ALA A 110 16.06 -6.54 -13.49
C ALA A 110 14.63 -6.99 -13.15
N SER A 111 14.47 -8.13 -12.47
CA SER A 111 13.17 -8.61 -12.00
C SER A 111 12.63 -7.74 -10.87
N VAL A 112 13.50 -7.29 -9.98
CA VAL A 112 13.16 -6.41 -8.86
C VAL A 112 12.73 -5.03 -9.38
N GLU A 113 13.44 -4.44 -10.33
CA GLU A 113 13.09 -3.14 -10.93
C GLU A 113 11.71 -3.16 -11.60
N ALA A 114 11.41 -4.21 -12.38
CA ALA A 114 10.09 -4.36 -12.99
C ALA A 114 8.95 -4.44 -11.96
N LEU A 115 9.19 -5.14 -10.83
CA LEU A 115 8.23 -5.23 -9.72
C LEU A 115 8.05 -3.88 -9.00
N GLN A 116 9.11 -3.10 -8.87
CA GLN A 116 9.01 -1.74 -8.33
C GLN A 116 8.20 -0.81 -9.22
N GLN A 117 8.43 -0.84 -10.53
CA GLN A 117 7.62 -0.07 -11.48
C GLN A 117 6.14 -0.43 -11.38
N ARG A 118 5.82 -1.72 -11.23
CA ARG A 118 4.44 -2.20 -11.04
C ARG A 118 3.81 -1.67 -9.75
N CYS A 119 4.58 -1.59 -8.66
CA CYS A 119 4.14 -0.96 -7.41
C CYS A 119 3.88 0.54 -7.58
N GLN A 120 4.76 1.25 -8.29
CA GLN A 120 4.60 2.68 -8.58
C GLN A 120 3.37 2.96 -9.46
N GLN A 121 3.14 2.16 -10.50
CA GLN A 121 1.96 2.25 -11.35
C GLN A 121 0.68 2.04 -10.54
N SER A 122 0.66 1.05 -9.65
CA SER A 122 -0.47 0.81 -8.75
C SER A 122 -0.75 2.00 -7.83
N LEU A 123 0.31 2.66 -7.32
CA LEU A 123 0.16 3.89 -6.55
C LEU A 123 -0.42 5.02 -7.39
N VAL A 124 0.05 5.22 -8.63
CA VAL A 124 -0.51 6.22 -9.55
C VAL A 124 -1.99 5.96 -9.78
N GLN A 125 -2.40 4.70 -9.99
CA GLN A 125 -3.81 4.35 -10.15
C GLN A 125 -4.63 4.66 -8.90
N ILE A 126 -4.11 4.38 -7.68
CA ILE A 126 -4.78 4.77 -6.43
C ILE A 126 -4.94 6.29 -6.36
N ARG A 127 -3.89 7.06 -6.69
CA ARG A 127 -3.94 8.53 -6.69
C ARG A 127 -5.00 9.04 -7.66
N THR A 128 -4.98 8.56 -8.89
CA THR A 128 -5.98 8.92 -9.91
C THR A 128 -7.39 8.57 -9.45
N GLY A 129 -7.59 7.37 -8.91
CA GLY A 129 -8.87 6.95 -8.35
C GLY A 129 -9.36 7.86 -7.23
N LEU A 130 -8.49 8.28 -6.31
CA LEU A 130 -8.84 9.22 -5.24
C LEU A 130 -9.24 10.60 -5.78
N THR A 131 -8.51 11.13 -6.77
CA THR A 131 -8.78 12.44 -7.36
C THR A 131 -10.06 12.45 -8.18
N THR A 132 -10.28 11.44 -9.04
CA THR A 132 -11.46 11.37 -9.91
C THR A 132 -12.72 10.99 -9.14
N ALA A 133 -12.62 10.09 -8.16
CA ALA A 133 -13.77 9.54 -7.45
C ALA A 133 -14.25 10.41 -6.28
N TYR A 134 -13.36 11.21 -5.67
CA TYR A 134 -13.66 12.01 -4.46
C TYR A 134 -13.41 13.50 -4.63
N GLN A 135 -13.02 13.97 -5.83
CA GLN A 135 -12.71 15.38 -6.10
C GLN A 135 -11.72 16.01 -5.10
N LEU A 136 -10.83 15.19 -4.52
CA LEU A 136 -9.81 15.66 -3.60
C LEU A 136 -8.76 16.43 -4.41
N LYS A 137 -8.98 17.74 -4.58
CA LYS A 137 -8.17 18.61 -5.46
C LYS A 137 -6.68 18.67 -5.10
N GLN A 138 -6.28 18.25 -3.90
CA GLN A 138 -4.88 18.12 -3.50
C GLN A 138 -4.76 17.00 -2.47
N ALA A 139 -4.59 15.76 -2.93
CA ALA A 139 -4.32 14.64 -2.03
C ALA A 139 -2.86 14.18 -2.05
N PHE A 140 -1.93 14.86 -2.73
CA PHE A 140 -0.52 14.49 -2.77
C PHE A 140 0.36 15.72 -2.92
#